data_AF-A0A1S8TXM3-F1
#
_entry.id   AF-A0A1S8TXM3-F1
#
_cell.length_a   1.000
_cell.length_b   1.000
_cell.length_c   1.000
_cell.angle_alpha   90.00
_cell.angle_beta   90.00
_cell.angle_gamma   90.00
#
_symmetry.space_group_name_H-M   'P 1'
#
loop_
_entity.id
_entity.type
_entity.pdbx_description
1 polymer ?
#
loop_
_entity_poly.entity_id
_entity_poly.type
_entity_poly.pdbx_seq_one_letter_code
_entity_poly.pdbx_strand_id
1 'polypeptide(L)'
;MHILFGALFFGCLVELVLLLVKPKWSTLGRELPNQKKTIKKLIITTLVFLLLFAVTSGKSNTSTSTKATTNNNAEEVIKKESDTKQGESKEASKSVKENKDKFSISSEQNTNAAVDELILRGKSDSKNATDEDIKTANKFINDHYNNYWTDNETMHKTMYYGSLLEYAKRDEAKENQKGIDFIIYNLGVDSEQVVKYVYRKADKIEDAATQSNLEQIKKSLAKIPSDYKK
;
A
#
# COMPACT_ATOMS: atom_id res chain seq x y z
N MET A 1 36.63 -22.31 29.27
CA MET A 1 35.69 -21.59 28.38
C MET A 1 34.26 -22.12 28.48
N HIS A 2 33.91 -23.32 28.01
CA HIS A 2 32.50 -23.72 27.83
C HIS A 2 31.60 -23.70 29.08
N ILE A 3 32.11 -23.99 30.29
CA ILE A 3 31.28 -24.09 31.50
C ILE A 3 30.65 -22.73 31.89
N LEU A 4 31.34 -21.60 31.70
CA LEU A 4 30.78 -20.27 32.00
C LEU A 4 29.63 -19.87 31.06
N PHE A 5 29.66 -20.32 29.80
CA PHE A 5 28.60 -20.03 28.83
C PHE A 5 27.29 -20.73 29.18
N GLY A 6 27.35 -21.95 29.72
CA GLY A 6 26.16 -22.68 30.19
C GLY A 6 25.43 -21.94 31.30
N ALA A 7 26.14 -21.42 32.31
CA ALA A 7 25.55 -20.70 33.43
C ALA A 7 24.79 -19.42 32.98
N LEU A 8 25.37 -18.66 32.04
CA LEU A 8 24.72 -17.46 31.48
C LEU A 8 23.47 -17.82 30.65
N PHE A 9 23.52 -18.91 29.87
CA PHE A 9 22.37 -19.36 29.09
C PHE A 9 21.20 -19.82 29.96
N PHE A 10 21.48 -20.59 31.02
CA PHE A 10 20.45 -21.01 31.99
C PHE A 10 19.87 -19.83 32.78
N GLY A 11 20.67 -18.83 33.15
CA GLY A 11 20.19 -17.60 33.77
C GLY A 11 19.14 -16.88 32.92
N CYS A 12 19.48 -16.59 31.65
CA CYS A 12 18.55 -15.97 30.70
C CYS A 12 17.29 -16.80 30.46
N LEU A 13 17.40 -18.14 30.44
CA LEU A 13 16.25 -19.02 30.22
C LEU A 13 15.29 -19.01 31.43
N VAL A 14 15.82 -19.02 32.66
CA VAL A 14 15.02 -18.92 33.89
C VAL A 14 14.30 -17.57 33.97
N GLU A 15 14.99 -16.47 33.63
CA GLU A 15 14.39 -15.13 33.64
C GLU A 15 13.30 -14.97 32.55
N LEU A 16 13.49 -15.58 31.37
CA LEU A 16 12.45 -15.65 30.34
C LEU A 16 11.22 -16.46 30.82
N VAL A 17 11.43 -17.57 31.51
CA VAL A 17 10.34 -18.38 32.09
C VAL A 17 9.58 -17.61 33.18
N LEU A 18 10.28 -16.86 34.03
CA LEU A 18 9.65 -15.98 35.04
C LEU A 18 8.81 -14.85 34.43
N LEU A 19 9.14 -14.38 33.22
CA LEU A 19 8.32 -13.42 32.47
C LEU A 19 7.09 -14.06 31.80
N LEU A 20 7.14 -15.36 31.47
CA LEU A 20 6.01 -16.10 30.89
C LEU A 20 5.03 -16.61 31.96
N VAL A 21 5.53 -17.01 33.14
CA VAL A 21 4.72 -17.38 34.30
C VAL A 21 4.19 -16.10 34.98
N LYS A 22 3.15 -15.51 34.40
CA LYS A 22 2.48 -14.27 34.87
C LYS A 22 2.25 -14.29 36.39
N PRO A 23 3.01 -13.52 37.20
CA PRO A 23 2.80 -13.50 38.63
C PRO A 23 1.52 -12.72 38.94
N LYS A 24 0.58 -13.36 39.65
CA LYS A 24 -0.79 -12.84 39.87
C LYS A 24 -0.86 -11.74 40.94
N TRP A 25 -0.18 -10.62 40.70
CA TRP A 25 -0.15 -9.45 41.59
C TRP A 25 -1.25 -8.46 41.22
N SER A 26 -2.49 -8.81 41.58
CA SER A 26 -3.54 -7.81 41.76
C SER A 26 -3.20 -6.90 42.96
N THR A 27 -3.67 -5.65 42.92
CA THR A 27 -3.62 -4.66 44.02
C THR A 27 -2.24 -4.30 44.59
N LEU A 28 -1.52 -3.41 43.90
CA LEU A 28 -1.05 -2.18 44.55
C LEU A 28 -0.91 -1.05 43.51
N GLY A 29 -1.54 0.10 43.76
CA GLY A 29 -1.61 1.19 42.79
C GLY A 29 -0.32 2.03 42.73
N ARG A 30 0.33 2.08 41.57
CA ARG A 30 1.19 3.19 41.11
C ARG A 30 1.35 3.10 39.59
N GLU A 31 0.99 4.17 38.88
CA GLU A 31 1.26 4.32 37.44
C GLU A 31 2.79 4.32 37.19
N LEU A 32 3.25 3.45 36.28
CA LEU A 32 4.65 3.41 35.82
C LEU A 32 4.73 3.87 34.36
N PRO A 33 5.21 5.09 34.07
CA PRO A 33 5.33 5.56 32.70
C PRO A 33 6.38 4.76 31.89
N ASN A 34 6.20 4.72 30.58
CA ASN A 34 7.17 4.26 29.56
C ASN A 34 7.53 2.76 29.45
N GLN A 35 6.77 1.81 30.03
CA GLN A 35 6.86 0.36 29.72
C GLN A 35 7.03 0.05 28.21
N LYS A 36 6.30 0.76 27.33
CA LYS A 36 6.37 0.57 25.87
C LYS A 36 7.71 0.99 25.22
N LYS A 37 8.56 1.77 25.90
CA LYS A 37 9.89 2.19 25.39
C LYS A 37 11.01 1.23 25.80
N THR A 38 10.96 0.67 27.00
CA THR A 38 11.92 -0.36 27.45
C THR A 38 11.80 -1.65 26.63
N ILE A 39 10.56 -2.13 26.41
CA ILE A 39 10.30 -3.32 25.58
C ILE A 39 10.82 -3.13 24.15
N LYS A 40 10.56 -1.97 23.53
CA LYS A 40 11.08 -1.65 22.18
C LYS A 40 12.61 -1.61 22.11
N LYS A 41 13.30 -1.12 23.13
CA LYS A 41 14.77 -1.16 23.18
C LYS A 41 15.30 -2.60 23.23
N LEU A 42 14.69 -3.46 24.05
CA LEU A 42 15.16 -4.83 24.25
C LEU A 42 15.10 -5.66 22.96
N ILE A 43 13.98 -5.58 22.22
CA ILE A 43 13.74 -6.32 20.96
C ILE A 43 14.76 -5.94 19.88
N ILE A 44 15.12 -4.66 19.78
CA ILE A 44 16.09 -4.17 18.79
C ILE A 44 17.48 -4.75 19.08
N THR A 45 17.93 -4.75 20.34
CA THR A 45 19.23 -5.31 20.73
C THR A 45 19.35 -6.80 20.40
N THR A 46 18.29 -7.59 20.62
CA THR A 46 18.28 -9.02 20.27
C THR A 46 18.32 -9.27 18.76
N LEU A 47 17.68 -8.43 17.94
CA LEU A 47 17.71 -8.54 16.48
C LEU A 47 19.08 -8.22 15.88
N VAL A 48 19.77 -7.19 16.41
CA VAL A 48 21.12 -6.82 15.96
C VAL A 48 22.15 -7.92 16.30
N PHE A 49 22.02 -8.57 17.45
CA PHE A 49 22.89 -9.70 17.82
C PHE A 49 22.69 -10.93 16.93
N LEU A 50 21.47 -11.17 16.42
CA LEU A 50 21.18 -12.30 15.54
C LEU A 50 21.83 -12.15 14.15
N LEU A 51 21.88 -10.91 13.63
CA LEU A 51 22.44 -10.59 12.31
C LEU A 51 23.97 -10.74 12.23
N LEU A 52 24.68 -10.63 13.35
CA LEU A 52 26.16 -10.68 13.38
C LEU A 52 26.76 -12.09 13.29
N PHE A 53 25.94 -13.16 13.40
CA PHE A 53 26.41 -14.56 13.31
C PHE A 53 26.19 -15.22 11.93
N ALA A 54 25.61 -14.51 10.96
CA ALA A 54 25.13 -15.08 9.70
C ALA A 54 26.15 -15.13 8.54
N VAL A 55 27.47 -15.06 8.80
CA VAL A 55 28.52 -15.14 7.75
C VAL A 55 29.64 -16.11 8.11
N THR A 56 29.42 -17.41 7.86
CA THR A 56 30.50 -18.36 7.50
C THR A 56 29.97 -19.43 6.53
N SER A 57 30.82 -19.88 5.59
CA SER A 57 30.63 -21.05 4.70
C SER A 57 29.55 -20.92 3.59
N GLY A 58 29.69 -21.69 2.48
CA GLY A 58 28.59 -21.88 1.50
C GLY A 58 28.88 -21.76 -0.01
N LYS A 59 30.06 -22.17 -0.49
CA LYS A 59 30.54 -22.03 -1.88
C LYS A 59 29.63 -22.59 -3.00
N SER A 60 29.53 -21.81 -4.10
CA SER A 60 29.27 -22.17 -5.53
C SER A 60 27.95 -22.84 -5.98
N ASN A 61 27.32 -22.28 -7.02
CA ASN A 61 27.54 -22.75 -8.41
C ASN A 61 27.00 -21.80 -9.49
N THR A 62 27.59 -21.88 -10.69
CA THR A 62 27.25 -21.07 -11.89
C THR A 62 26.18 -21.75 -12.74
N SER A 63 25.27 -20.98 -13.34
CA SER A 63 24.53 -21.34 -14.56
C SER A 63 24.21 -20.08 -15.37
N THR A 64 24.21 -20.18 -16.70
CA THR A 64 24.39 -19.03 -17.60
C THR A 64 23.32 -18.95 -18.70
N SER A 65 22.82 -17.73 -18.93
CA SER A 65 22.23 -17.20 -20.18
C SER A 65 21.23 -18.06 -20.99
N THR A 66 19.98 -17.59 -21.00
CA THR A 66 19.26 -17.13 -22.21
C THR A 66 19.52 -17.83 -23.55
N LYS A 67 18.49 -18.51 -24.08
CA LYS A 67 17.90 -18.15 -25.39
C LYS A 67 16.50 -18.73 -25.62
N ALA A 68 15.70 -17.98 -26.38
CA ALA A 68 14.44 -18.41 -26.99
C ALA A 68 14.52 -18.22 -28.52
N THR A 69 13.39 -18.49 -29.21
CA THR A 69 12.94 -18.00 -30.56
C THR A 69 12.51 -19.14 -31.49
N THR A 70 11.57 -18.82 -32.42
CA THR A 70 11.04 -19.59 -33.59
C THR A 70 9.65 -20.19 -33.34
N ASN A 71 8.56 -19.89 -34.08
CA ASN A 71 8.30 -18.90 -35.16
C ASN A 71 6.79 -18.53 -35.25
N ASN A 72 6.41 -17.60 -36.16
CA ASN A 72 5.08 -16.97 -36.27
C ASN A 72 4.16 -17.53 -37.40
N ASN A 73 2.86 -17.19 -37.35
CA ASN A 73 1.95 -16.69 -38.42
C ASN A 73 0.49 -16.59 -37.87
N ALA A 74 -0.30 -15.51 -38.01
CA ALA A 74 -1.02 -14.97 -39.19
C ALA A 74 -2.21 -15.85 -39.64
N GLU A 75 -3.42 -15.41 -40.04
CA GLU A 75 -4.14 -14.10 -40.23
C GLU A 75 -5.66 -14.44 -40.48
N GLU A 76 -6.74 -13.63 -40.49
CA GLU A 76 -7.16 -12.21 -40.25
C GLU A 76 -8.73 -12.22 -40.07
N VAL A 77 -9.44 -11.07 -39.99
CA VAL A 77 -10.76 -10.71 -40.63
C VAL A 77 -11.77 -9.93 -39.76
N ILE A 78 -12.41 -8.91 -40.36
CA ILE A 78 -13.18 -7.79 -39.76
C ILE A 78 -14.65 -7.67 -40.27
N LYS A 79 -15.57 -7.13 -39.44
CA LYS A 79 -16.74 -6.22 -39.77
C LYS A 79 -17.33 -5.66 -38.45
N LYS A 80 -17.64 -4.35 -38.25
CA LYS A 80 -18.59 -3.39 -38.91
C LYS A 80 -20.08 -3.71 -38.64
N GLU A 81 -21.01 -2.78 -38.38
CA GLU A 81 -21.11 -1.30 -38.58
C GLU A 81 -22.04 -0.64 -37.49
N SER A 82 -21.85 0.61 -37.01
CA SER A 82 -22.55 1.91 -37.35
C SER A 82 -24.06 2.00 -36.96
N ASP A 83 -24.77 3.12 -36.69
CA ASP A 83 -24.55 4.59 -36.49
C ASP A 83 -25.93 5.25 -36.08
N THR A 84 -26.21 6.51 -35.67
CA THR A 84 -25.55 7.84 -35.39
C THR A 84 -26.45 8.68 -34.41
N LYS A 85 -25.96 9.85 -33.92
CA LYS A 85 -26.64 11.13 -33.53
C LYS A 85 -27.09 11.40 -32.07
N GLN A 86 -27.13 12.66 -31.57
CA GLN A 86 -26.30 13.89 -31.77
C GLN A 86 -26.73 15.02 -30.78
N GLY A 87 -25.76 15.76 -30.19
CA GLY A 87 -25.98 17.00 -29.42
C GLY A 87 -25.92 16.78 -27.88
N GLU A 88 -25.42 17.71 -27.05
CA GLU A 88 -24.82 19.04 -27.25
C GLU A 88 -23.77 19.33 -26.13
N SER A 89 -23.09 20.49 -26.17
CA SER A 89 -21.99 20.97 -25.31
C SER A 89 -20.57 20.60 -25.77
N LYS A 90 -19.72 21.61 -25.99
CA LYS A 90 -18.35 21.47 -26.48
C LYS A 90 -17.27 21.56 -25.40
N GLU A 91 -17.62 21.98 -24.19
CA GLU A 91 -16.64 22.27 -23.12
C GLU A 91 -16.24 21.02 -22.33
N ALA A 92 -17.18 20.09 -22.11
CA ALA A 92 -16.92 18.79 -21.48
C ALA A 92 -16.04 17.84 -22.32
N SER A 93 -15.89 18.10 -23.63
CA SER A 93 -15.20 17.18 -24.56
C SER A 93 -13.68 17.13 -24.37
N LYS A 94 -13.07 18.17 -23.76
CA LYS A 94 -11.63 18.19 -23.50
C LYS A 94 -11.27 17.43 -22.22
N SER A 95 -11.94 17.75 -21.10
CA SER A 95 -11.69 17.11 -19.80
C SER A 95 -11.94 15.60 -19.82
N VAL A 96 -12.96 15.11 -20.53
CA VAL A 96 -13.22 13.67 -20.67
C VAL A 96 -12.08 12.93 -21.39
N LYS A 97 -11.35 13.57 -22.32
CA LYS A 97 -10.19 12.97 -22.99
C LYS A 97 -8.93 12.98 -22.13
N GLU A 98 -8.61 14.12 -21.52
CA GLU A 98 -7.45 14.23 -20.61
C GLU A 98 -7.61 13.30 -19.39
N ASN A 99 -8.83 13.11 -18.87
CA ASN A 99 -9.08 12.24 -17.72
C ASN A 99 -9.01 10.74 -18.06
N LYS A 100 -9.40 10.31 -19.27
CA LYS A 100 -9.37 8.87 -19.60
C LYS A 100 -7.94 8.33 -19.77
N ASP A 101 -7.02 9.15 -20.28
CA ASP A 101 -5.62 8.76 -20.49
C ASP A 101 -4.87 8.48 -19.17
N LYS A 102 -5.21 9.24 -18.11
CA LYS A 102 -4.60 9.09 -16.78
C LYS A 102 -4.70 7.68 -16.19
N PHE A 103 -5.73 6.90 -16.53
CA PHE A 103 -5.93 5.54 -15.99
C PHE A 103 -5.54 4.43 -16.96
N SER A 104 -5.35 4.69 -18.26
CA SER A 104 -4.95 3.66 -19.22
C SER A 104 -3.48 3.26 -19.07
N ILE A 105 -3.24 1.97 -18.89
CA ILE A 105 -1.90 1.37 -18.86
C ILE A 105 -1.47 0.88 -20.24
N SER A 106 -0.16 0.93 -20.50
CA SER A 106 0.50 0.25 -21.61
C SER A 106 0.95 -1.17 -21.24
N SER A 107 1.13 -1.43 -19.94
CA SER A 107 1.48 -2.74 -19.37
C SER A 107 0.33 -3.76 -19.43
N GLU A 108 0.66 -5.05 -19.37
CA GLU A 108 -0.33 -6.12 -19.23
C GLU A 108 -1.12 -6.00 -17.91
N GLN A 109 -2.44 -6.16 -17.96
CA GLN A 109 -3.31 -6.08 -16.78
C GLN A 109 -2.99 -7.16 -15.74
N ASN A 110 -3.22 -6.85 -14.47
CA ASN A 110 -3.02 -7.72 -13.29
C ASN A 110 -1.54 -8.00 -12.97
N THR A 111 -0.59 -7.26 -13.56
CA THR A 111 0.85 -7.44 -13.36
C THR A 111 1.46 -6.41 -12.39
N ASN A 112 2.72 -6.64 -11.96
CA ASN A 112 3.51 -5.63 -11.25
C ASN A 112 3.71 -4.36 -12.10
N ALA A 113 4.05 -4.51 -13.39
CA ALA A 113 4.34 -3.39 -14.27
C ALA A 113 3.14 -2.42 -14.40
N ALA A 114 1.92 -2.96 -14.47
CA ALA A 114 0.69 -2.18 -14.46
C ALA A 114 0.47 -1.39 -13.15
N VAL A 115 0.81 -1.99 -12.00
CA VAL A 115 0.77 -1.32 -10.69
C VAL A 115 1.81 -0.21 -10.62
N ASP A 116 3.05 -0.50 -11.03
CA ASP A 116 4.15 0.46 -11.05
C ASP A 116 3.86 1.63 -11.99
N GLU A 117 3.30 1.38 -13.18
CA GLU A 117 2.90 2.41 -14.17
C GLU A 117 1.87 3.38 -13.58
N LEU A 118 0.83 2.88 -12.91
CA LEU A 118 -0.22 3.70 -12.29
C LEU A 118 0.29 4.51 -11.08
N ILE A 119 1.09 3.89 -10.21
CA ILE A 119 1.68 4.55 -9.03
C ILE A 119 2.69 5.61 -9.48
N LEU A 120 3.57 5.31 -10.44
CA LEU A 120 4.53 6.28 -10.96
C LEU A 120 3.85 7.46 -11.66
N ARG A 121 2.70 7.23 -12.33
CA ARG A 121 1.91 8.31 -12.93
C ARG A 121 1.22 9.18 -11.88
N GLY A 122 0.51 8.59 -10.90
CA GLY A 122 -0.09 9.33 -9.79
C GLY A 122 0.94 10.19 -9.03
N LYS A 123 2.11 9.62 -8.74
CA LYS A 123 3.29 10.30 -8.18
C LYS A 123 3.91 11.39 -9.07
N SER A 124 3.76 11.29 -10.39
CA SER A 124 4.27 12.31 -11.32
C SER A 124 3.33 13.50 -11.35
N ASP A 125 2.04 13.23 -11.48
CA ASP A 125 0.97 14.23 -11.53
C ASP A 125 0.81 14.96 -10.18
N SER A 126 1.07 14.28 -9.06
CA SER A 126 0.95 14.85 -7.71
C SER A 126 1.78 16.12 -7.48
N LYS A 127 2.86 16.31 -8.25
CA LYS A 127 3.75 17.48 -8.18
C LYS A 127 3.06 18.78 -8.60
N ASN A 128 2.01 18.68 -9.41
CA ASN A 128 1.23 19.78 -9.96
C ASN A 128 -0.26 19.65 -9.61
N ALA A 129 -0.62 18.77 -8.67
CA ALA A 129 -2.01 18.52 -8.31
C ALA A 129 -2.63 19.77 -7.66
N THR A 130 -3.77 20.20 -8.17
CA THR A 130 -4.58 21.28 -7.59
C THR A 130 -5.43 20.75 -6.44
N ASP A 131 -5.96 21.63 -5.59
CA ASP A 131 -6.96 21.23 -4.59
C ASP A 131 -8.18 20.53 -5.23
N GLU A 132 -8.49 20.82 -6.49
CA GLU A 132 -9.58 20.17 -7.22
C GLU A 132 -9.24 18.75 -7.68
N ASP A 133 -7.97 18.47 -8.04
CA ASP A 133 -7.47 17.09 -8.23
C ASP A 133 -7.55 16.30 -6.91
N ILE A 134 -7.20 16.94 -5.78
CA ILE A 134 -7.28 16.35 -4.44
C ILE A 134 -8.73 16.04 -4.06
N LYS A 135 -9.68 16.95 -4.28
CA LYS A 135 -11.11 16.68 -4.06
C LYS A 135 -11.62 15.57 -4.98
N THR A 136 -11.28 15.61 -6.27
CA THR A 136 -11.67 14.59 -7.25
C THR A 136 -11.22 13.19 -6.80
N ALA A 137 -9.98 13.06 -6.32
CA ALA A 137 -9.43 11.83 -5.78
C ALA A 137 -10.13 11.36 -4.49
N ASN A 138 -10.31 12.26 -3.51
CA ASN A 138 -11.01 11.95 -2.25
C ASN A 138 -12.47 11.53 -2.50
N LYS A 139 -13.17 12.23 -3.41
CA LYS A 139 -14.54 11.93 -3.84
C LYS A 139 -14.61 10.57 -4.54
N PHE A 140 -13.73 10.28 -5.49
CA PHE A 140 -13.70 8.98 -6.16
C PHE A 140 -13.54 7.83 -5.14
N ILE A 141 -12.59 7.96 -4.21
CA ILE A 141 -12.32 6.95 -3.17
C ILE A 141 -13.51 6.81 -2.20
N ASN A 142 -14.19 7.91 -1.86
CA ASN A 142 -15.41 7.91 -1.08
C ASN A 142 -16.56 7.15 -1.79
N ASP A 143 -16.82 7.49 -3.05
CA ASP A 143 -17.99 7.01 -3.80
C ASP A 143 -17.88 5.51 -4.14
N HIS A 144 -16.66 4.99 -4.28
CA HIS A 144 -16.37 3.57 -4.55
C HIS A 144 -16.02 2.78 -3.27
N TYR A 145 -16.23 3.36 -2.07
CA TYR A 145 -15.93 2.67 -0.82
C TYR A 145 -16.59 1.29 -0.74
N ASN A 146 -15.81 0.28 -0.31
CA ASN A 146 -16.17 -1.15 -0.28
C ASN A 146 -16.41 -1.80 -1.67
N ASN A 147 -16.24 -1.07 -2.78
CA ASN A 147 -16.50 -1.55 -4.15
C ASN A 147 -15.28 -1.41 -5.09
N TYR A 148 -14.07 -1.22 -4.55
CA TYR A 148 -12.86 -0.95 -5.36
C TYR A 148 -12.45 -2.05 -6.34
N TRP A 149 -12.99 -3.27 -6.19
CA TRP A 149 -12.62 -4.47 -6.94
C TRP A 149 -13.67 -4.90 -7.99
N THR A 150 -14.65 -4.05 -8.33
CA THR A 150 -15.71 -4.38 -9.31
C THR A 150 -15.18 -4.70 -10.70
N ASP A 151 -14.12 -4.01 -11.10
CA ASP A 151 -13.56 -4.04 -12.45
C ASP A 151 -12.16 -3.40 -12.46
N ASN A 152 -11.38 -3.67 -13.50
CA ASN A 152 -10.00 -3.18 -13.59
C ASN A 152 -9.90 -1.65 -13.76
N GLU A 153 -10.89 -0.94 -14.31
CA GLU A 153 -10.84 0.53 -14.44
C GLU A 153 -11.02 1.21 -13.06
N THR A 154 -11.93 0.69 -12.24
CA THR A 154 -12.11 1.10 -10.84
C THR A 154 -10.84 0.82 -10.01
N MET A 155 -10.21 -0.35 -10.21
CA MET A 155 -8.94 -0.69 -9.57
C MET A 155 -7.80 0.24 -10.01
N HIS A 156 -7.71 0.55 -11.32
CA HIS A 156 -6.71 1.47 -11.88
C HIS A 156 -6.83 2.88 -11.29
N LYS A 157 -8.06 3.42 -11.27
CA LYS A 157 -8.37 4.72 -10.66
C LYS A 157 -8.02 4.73 -9.17
N THR A 158 -8.37 3.68 -8.43
CA THR A 158 -8.07 3.61 -6.99
C THR A 158 -6.57 3.64 -6.70
N MET A 159 -5.76 2.93 -7.49
CA MET A 159 -4.29 2.95 -7.36
C MET A 159 -3.68 4.30 -7.79
N TYR A 160 -4.11 4.87 -8.92
CA TYR A 160 -3.66 6.20 -9.37
C TYR A 160 -4.01 7.28 -8.34
N TYR A 161 -5.27 7.36 -7.90
CA TYR A 161 -5.72 8.37 -6.95
C TYR A 161 -5.14 8.15 -5.55
N GLY A 162 -4.93 6.90 -5.14
CA GLY A 162 -4.22 6.57 -3.91
C GLY A 162 -2.81 7.15 -3.90
N SER A 163 -2.05 6.90 -4.96
CA SER A 163 -0.70 7.45 -5.15
C SER A 163 -0.71 8.99 -5.28
N LEU A 164 -1.67 9.55 -6.01
CA LEU A 164 -1.83 11.01 -6.15
C LEU A 164 -1.97 11.69 -4.78
N LEU A 165 -2.85 11.16 -3.91
CA LEU A 165 -3.06 11.69 -2.56
C LEU A 165 -1.85 11.48 -1.65
N GLU A 166 -1.23 10.29 -1.68
CA GLU A 166 -0.04 10.02 -0.87
C GLU A 166 1.11 10.98 -1.23
N TYR A 167 1.40 11.15 -2.52
CA TYR A 167 2.55 11.96 -2.94
C TYR A 167 2.27 13.46 -2.95
N ALA A 168 1.03 13.91 -3.15
CA ALA A 168 0.69 15.33 -3.10
C ALA A 168 0.68 15.90 -1.68
N LYS A 169 0.39 15.07 -0.66
CA LYS A 169 0.34 15.48 0.76
C LYS A 169 1.48 14.92 1.61
N ARG A 170 2.53 14.41 0.97
CA ARG A 170 3.61 13.65 1.64
C ARG A 170 4.39 14.47 2.65
N ASP A 171 4.60 15.76 2.40
CA ASP A 171 5.54 16.56 3.18
C ASP A 171 4.81 17.29 4.32
N GLU A 172 3.62 17.84 4.06
CA GLU A 172 2.71 18.35 5.09
C GLU A 172 2.30 17.26 6.09
N ALA A 173 2.11 16.01 5.62
CA ALA A 173 1.85 14.85 6.46
C ALA A 173 3.02 14.47 7.39
N LYS A 174 4.27 14.75 7.00
CA LYS A 174 5.45 14.57 7.89
C LYS A 174 5.48 15.64 8.97
N GLU A 175 5.23 16.89 8.58
CA GLU A 175 5.24 18.05 9.48
C GLU A 175 4.11 18.00 10.52
N ASN A 176 2.90 17.61 10.11
CA ASN A 176 1.73 17.56 10.99
C ASN A 176 1.00 16.21 10.90
N GLN A 177 1.48 15.22 11.66
CA GLN A 177 0.90 13.87 11.82
C GLN A 177 -0.49 13.83 12.52
N LYS A 178 -1.22 14.95 12.54
CA LYS A 178 -2.59 15.10 13.05
C LYS A 178 -3.46 16.00 12.14
N GLY A 179 -2.88 16.64 11.13
CA GLY A 179 -3.58 17.54 10.21
C GLY A 179 -4.45 16.80 9.20
N ILE A 180 -5.24 17.56 8.43
CA ILE A 180 -6.05 17.01 7.35
C ILE A 180 -5.19 16.36 6.27
N ASP A 181 -4.04 16.95 5.95
CA ASP A 181 -3.09 16.46 4.95
C ASP A 181 -2.51 15.08 5.34
N PHE A 182 -2.24 14.85 6.63
CA PHE A 182 -1.88 13.51 7.13
C PHE A 182 -3.05 12.51 7.00
N ILE A 183 -4.29 12.93 7.17
CA ILE A 183 -5.46 12.04 7.00
C ILE A 183 -5.66 11.69 5.51
N ILE A 184 -5.50 12.67 4.61
CA ILE A 184 -5.54 12.48 3.15
C ILE A 184 -4.36 11.62 2.66
N TYR A 185 -3.16 11.83 3.21
CA TYR A 185 -1.98 10.99 2.96
C TYR A 185 -2.25 9.53 3.30
N ASN A 186 -2.78 9.24 4.50
CA ASN A 186 -3.09 7.86 4.89
C ASN A 186 -4.22 7.28 4.03
N LEU A 187 -5.26 8.07 3.68
CA LEU A 187 -6.28 7.62 2.72
C LEU A 187 -5.64 7.16 1.40
N GLY A 188 -4.65 7.90 0.89
CA GLY A 188 -3.90 7.54 -0.30
C GLY A 188 -3.15 6.20 -0.15
N VAL A 189 -2.33 6.10 0.90
CA VAL A 189 -1.55 4.90 1.28
C VAL A 189 -2.42 3.65 1.42
N ASP A 190 -3.56 3.77 2.11
CA ASP A 190 -4.46 2.65 2.34
C ASP A 190 -5.20 2.26 1.05
N SER A 191 -5.62 3.24 0.23
CA SER A 191 -6.34 3.00 -1.05
C SER A 191 -5.45 2.33 -2.11
N GLU A 192 -4.17 2.68 -2.16
CA GLU A 192 -3.22 1.98 -3.03
C GLU A 192 -3.04 0.51 -2.59
N GLN A 193 -2.88 0.28 -1.29
CA GLN A 193 -2.64 -1.05 -0.73
C GLN A 193 -3.86 -1.97 -0.76
N VAL A 194 -5.08 -1.46 -0.52
CA VAL A 194 -6.32 -2.25 -0.51
C VAL A 194 -6.62 -2.87 -1.88
N VAL A 195 -6.12 -2.25 -2.96
CA VAL A 195 -6.30 -2.72 -4.34
C VAL A 195 -5.09 -3.49 -4.87
N LYS A 196 -3.85 -2.98 -4.71
CA LYS A 196 -2.70 -3.47 -5.51
C LYS A 196 -2.30 -4.92 -5.28
N TYR A 197 -2.64 -5.52 -4.14
CA TYR A 197 -2.39 -6.94 -3.88
C TYR A 197 -3.48 -7.84 -4.49
N VAL A 198 -4.74 -7.44 -4.40
CA VAL A 198 -5.87 -8.15 -5.02
C VAL A 198 -5.83 -8.03 -6.55
N TYR A 199 -5.45 -6.86 -7.08
CA TYR A 199 -5.24 -6.63 -8.52
C TYR A 199 -4.26 -7.63 -9.13
N ARG A 200 -3.18 -7.95 -8.40
CA ARG A 200 -2.15 -8.91 -8.81
C ARG A 200 -2.47 -10.34 -8.41
N LYS A 201 -3.66 -10.60 -7.87
CA LYS A 201 -4.12 -11.92 -7.36
C LYS A 201 -3.19 -12.52 -6.30
N ALA A 202 -2.48 -11.66 -5.57
CA ALA A 202 -1.60 -12.05 -4.46
C ALA A 202 -2.38 -12.21 -3.14
N ASP A 203 -3.31 -11.28 -2.91
CA ASP A 203 -4.25 -11.28 -1.77
C ASP A 203 -5.69 -11.41 -2.30
N LYS A 204 -6.62 -11.80 -1.44
CA LYS A 204 -8.08 -11.79 -1.69
C LYS A 204 -8.74 -10.57 -1.07
N ILE A 205 -10.02 -10.35 -1.41
CA ILE A 205 -10.83 -9.29 -0.80
C ILE A 205 -11.04 -9.57 0.70
N GLU A 206 -11.23 -10.84 1.06
CA GLU A 206 -11.53 -11.29 2.42
C GLU A 206 -10.29 -11.37 3.33
N ASP A 207 -9.08 -11.26 2.78
CA ASP A 207 -7.85 -11.44 3.55
C ASP A 207 -7.65 -10.29 4.57
N ALA A 208 -7.07 -10.64 5.72
CA ALA A 208 -7.00 -9.74 6.87
C ALA A 208 -6.21 -8.44 6.60
N ALA A 209 -5.25 -8.46 5.68
CA ALA A 209 -4.52 -7.26 5.23
C ALA A 209 -5.45 -6.32 4.44
N THR A 210 -6.16 -6.85 3.45
CA THR A 210 -7.15 -6.14 2.64
C THR A 210 -8.25 -5.52 3.51
N GLN A 211 -8.84 -6.32 4.41
CA GLN A 211 -9.87 -5.86 5.34
C GLN A 211 -9.35 -4.81 6.35
N SER A 212 -8.10 -4.94 6.81
CA SER A 212 -7.45 -3.91 7.64
C SER A 212 -7.33 -2.58 6.91
N ASN A 213 -6.87 -2.59 5.65
CA ASN A 213 -6.72 -1.37 4.86
C ASN A 213 -8.08 -0.71 4.57
N LEU A 214 -9.11 -1.49 4.22
CA LEU A 214 -10.48 -1.00 4.04
C LEU A 214 -11.02 -0.31 5.30
N GLU A 215 -10.77 -0.91 6.47
CA GLU A 215 -11.12 -0.31 7.75
C GLU A 215 -10.26 0.91 8.12
N GLN A 216 -9.07 1.11 7.56
CA GLN A 216 -8.30 2.37 7.72
C GLN A 216 -8.84 3.47 6.79
N ILE A 217 -9.12 3.18 5.52
CA ILE A 217 -9.81 4.06 4.56
C ILE A 217 -11.08 4.65 5.19
N LYS A 218 -11.93 3.78 5.77
CA LYS A 218 -13.15 4.16 6.50
C LYS A 218 -12.91 5.21 7.59
N LYS A 219 -11.84 5.04 8.38
CA LYS A 219 -11.45 5.92 9.49
C LYS A 219 -10.85 7.24 9.02
N SER A 220 -10.29 7.28 7.80
CA SER A 220 -9.82 8.50 7.14
C SER A 220 -10.98 9.27 6.50
N LEU A 221 -11.81 8.60 5.69
CA LEU A 221 -13.03 9.18 5.08
C LEU A 221 -13.99 9.76 6.13
N ALA A 222 -14.12 9.14 7.30
CA ALA A 222 -14.95 9.65 8.40
C ALA A 222 -14.45 10.96 9.02
N LYS A 223 -13.16 11.31 8.86
CA LYS A 223 -12.55 12.55 9.39
C LYS A 223 -12.37 13.64 8.32
N ILE A 224 -12.32 13.25 7.05
CA ILE A 224 -12.19 14.19 5.93
C ILE A 224 -13.47 15.04 5.81
N PRO A 225 -13.38 16.38 5.71
CA PRO A 225 -14.52 17.28 5.52
C PRO A 225 -15.40 16.95 4.31
N SER A 226 -16.67 17.40 4.34
CA SER A 226 -17.65 16.98 3.32
C SER A 226 -17.41 17.58 1.93
N ASP A 227 -16.72 18.72 1.86
CA ASP A 227 -16.31 19.45 0.67
C ASP A 227 -15.16 18.78 -0.11
N TYR A 228 -14.52 17.76 0.47
CA TYR A 228 -13.59 16.85 -0.22
C TYR A 228 -14.29 15.60 -0.78
N LYS A 229 -15.61 15.46 -0.62
CA LYS A 229 -16.39 14.24 -0.88
C LYS A 229 -17.74 14.53 -1.55
N LYS A 230 -17.84 15.63 -2.31
CA LYS A 230 -19.06 16.14 -2.96
C LYS A 230 -18.76 16.53 -4.40
#